data_AF-A0AAV3ZNI9-F1
#
_entry.id   AF-A0AAV3ZNI9-F1
#
_cell.length_a   1.000
_cell.length_b   1.000
_cell.length_c   1.000
_cell.angle_alpha   90.00
_cell.angle_beta   90.00
_cell.angle_gamma   90.00
#
_symmetry.space_group_name_H-M   'P 1'
#
loop_
_entity.id
_entity.type
_entity.pdbx_description
1 polymer ?
#
loop_
_entity_poly.entity_id
_entity_poly.type
_entity_poly.pdbx_seq_one_letter_code
_entity_poly.pdbx_strand_id
1 'polypeptide(L)'
;MRFLTCEPLGVSESQAASSSSPSPSTWTDEADQFFEAPEAWLKREYGGTGGLPWPSHLVYFSSLHRDISALLVQSGYKMCGSFFHTHFPEGRVGASVLVSCR
;
A
#
# COMPACT_ATOMS: atom_id res chain seq x y z
N MET A 1 6.88 7.70 8.91
CA MET A 1 5.90 6.63 8.62
C MET A 1 5.03 7.14 7.49
N ARG A 2 4.88 6.41 6.39
CA ARG A 2 4.05 6.81 5.24
C ARG A 2 2.88 5.84 5.13
N PHE A 3 1.71 6.37 4.83
CA PHE A 3 0.50 5.61 4.56
C PHE A 3 0.12 5.76 3.09
N LEU A 4 -0.63 4.79 2.56
CA LEU A 4 -1.27 4.94 1.25
C LEU A 4 -2.37 6.01 1.37
N THR A 5 -2.40 6.96 0.45
CA THR A 5 -3.35 8.07 0.45
C THR A 5 -4.55 7.79 -0.46
N CYS A 6 -5.71 8.33 -0.09
CA CYS A 6 -6.90 8.35 -0.94
C CYS A 6 -6.90 9.55 -1.89
N GLU A 7 -5.75 10.19 -2.08
CA GLU A 7 -5.63 11.39 -2.90
C GLU A 7 -5.54 10.99 -4.38
N PRO A 8 -6.22 11.73 -5.27
CA PRO A 8 -6.18 11.46 -6.70
C PRO A 8 -4.80 11.82 -7.25
N LEU A 9 -4.19 10.90 -7.98
CA LEU A 9 -2.93 11.20 -8.66
C LEU A 9 -3.14 12.29 -9.73
N GLY A 10 -2.31 13.34 -9.69
CA GLY A 10 -2.26 14.38 -10.73
C GLY A 10 -3.11 15.63 -10.48
N VAL A 11 -3.77 15.75 -9.32
CA VAL A 11 -4.41 17.01 -8.92
C VAL A 11 -3.41 17.78 -8.06
N SER A 12 -2.64 18.68 -8.66
CA SER A 12 -1.87 19.66 -7.89
C SER A 12 -2.83 20.42 -6.98
N GLU A 13 -2.44 20.68 -5.72
CA GLU A 13 -3.25 21.42 -4.72
C GLU A 13 -3.88 22.73 -5.25
N SER A 14 -3.35 23.28 -6.35
CA SER A 14 -3.88 24.46 -7.06
C SER A 14 -5.16 24.23 -7.88
N GLN A 15 -5.62 22.99 -8.11
CA GLN A 15 -6.84 22.69 -8.90
C GLN A 15 -7.99 22.11 -8.08
N ALA A 16 -7.79 21.87 -6.78
CA ALA A 16 -8.85 21.39 -5.88
C ALA A 16 -10.02 22.40 -5.70
N ALA A 17 -9.84 23.64 -6.19
CA ALA A 17 -10.84 24.72 -6.11
C ALA A 17 -11.55 25.06 -7.43
N SER A 18 -11.37 24.27 -8.52
CA SER A 18 -12.08 24.51 -9.79
C SER A 18 -12.88 23.29 -10.27
N SER A 19 -14.12 23.20 -9.77
CA SER A 19 -15.35 22.70 -10.43
C SER A 19 -15.32 21.53 -11.43
N SER A 20 -14.36 20.61 -11.37
CA SER A 20 -14.37 19.39 -12.17
C SER A 20 -13.78 18.24 -11.36
N SER A 21 -14.52 17.81 -10.33
CA SER A 21 -14.27 16.52 -9.71
C SER A 21 -14.29 15.45 -10.82
N PRO A 22 -13.29 14.56 -10.89
CA PRO A 22 -13.36 13.40 -11.76
C PRO A 22 -14.68 12.68 -11.50
N SER A 23 -15.37 12.23 -12.56
CA SER A 23 -16.52 11.35 -12.38
C SER A 23 -16.11 10.16 -11.48
N PRO A 24 -16.95 9.70 -10.55
CA PRO A 24 -16.61 8.61 -9.62
C PRO A 24 -16.21 7.30 -10.33
N SER A 25 -16.50 7.16 -11.62
CA SER A 25 -16.11 6.05 -12.48
C SER A 25 -14.63 6.04 -12.92
N THR A 26 -13.87 7.10 -12.70
CA THR A 26 -12.45 7.21 -13.11
C THR A 26 -11.52 7.61 -11.96
N TRP A 27 -12.01 7.58 -10.72
CA TRP A 27 -11.20 7.89 -9.55
C TRP A 27 -10.41 6.64 -9.15
N THR A 28 -9.09 6.72 -9.26
CA THR A 28 -8.16 5.66 -8.81
C THR A 28 -7.13 6.30 -7.90
N ASP A 29 -7.17 5.92 -6.62
CA ASP A 29 -6.24 6.45 -5.62
C ASP A 29 -4.96 5.60 -5.50
N GLU A 30 -4.03 6.03 -4.65
CA GLU A 30 -2.76 5.33 -4.41
C GLU A 30 -3.00 3.91 -3.87
N ALA A 31 -4.00 3.75 -3.00
CA ALA A 31 -4.34 2.46 -2.42
C ALA A 31 -4.90 1.51 -3.49
N ASP A 32 -5.76 1.97 -4.38
CA ASP A 32 -6.30 1.18 -5.48
C ASP A 32 -5.18 0.62 -6.37
N GLN A 33 -4.22 1.45 -6.75
CA GLN A 33 -3.07 1.02 -7.57
C GLN A 33 -2.16 0.04 -6.83
N PHE A 34 -1.99 0.23 -5.52
CA PHE A 34 -1.24 -0.69 -4.69
C PHE A 34 -1.92 -2.06 -4.63
N PHE A 35 -3.24 -2.11 -4.40
CA PHE A 35 -3.95 -3.37 -4.28
C PHE A 35 -4.17 -4.08 -5.64
N GLU A 36 -4.07 -3.38 -6.76
CA GLU A 36 -4.09 -4.00 -8.10
C GLU A 36 -2.82 -4.83 -8.37
N ALA A 37 -1.64 -4.31 -8.00
CA ALA A 37 -0.36 -4.97 -8.23
C ALA A 37 0.68 -4.65 -7.14
N PRO A 38 0.57 -5.22 -5.93
CA PRO A 38 1.30 -4.76 -4.76
C PRO A 38 2.81 -4.97 -4.85
N GLU A 39 3.29 -6.09 -5.42
CA GLU A 39 4.72 -6.29 -5.62
C GLU A 39 5.33 -5.30 -6.61
N ALA A 40 4.66 -5.07 -7.73
CA ALA A 40 5.11 -4.14 -8.76
C ALA A 40 5.14 -2.72 -8.21
N TRP A 41 4.11 -2.35 -7.44
CA TRP A 41 4.03 -1.08 -6.75
C TRP A 41 5.20 -0.89 -5.77
N LEU A 42 5.46 -1.87 -4.89
CA LEU A 42 6.57 -1.80 -3.91
C LEU A 42 7.94 -1.69 -4.58
N LYS A 43 8.17 -2.44 -5.66
CA LYS A 43 9.43 -2.38 -6.44
C LYS A 43 9.60 -1.03 -7.13
N ARG A 44 8.54 -0.46 -7.69
CA ARG A 44 8.56 0.86 -8.31
C ARG A 44 8.87 1.94 -7.27
N GLU A 45 8.20 1.88 -6.13
CA GLU A 45 8.29 2.91 -5.09
C GLU A 45 9.61 2.87 -4.32
N TYR A 46 10.13 1.68 -4.02
CA TYR A 46 11.30 1.50 -3.15
C TYR A 46 12.53 0.83 -3.80
N GLY A 47 12.37 0.25 -5.00
CA GLY A 47 13.41 -0.56 -5.66
C GLY A 47 14.09 0.07 -6.87
N GLY A 48 13.60 1.21 -7.37
CA GLY A 48 14.10 1.84 -8.61
C GLY A 48 15.20 2.89 -8.42
N THR A 49 15.93 3.20 -9.49
CA THR A 49 16.83 4.38 -9.56
C THR A 49 15.98 5.65 -9.48
N GLY A 50 15.91 6.24 -8.28
CA GLY A 50 15.03 7.38 -7.97
C GLY A 50 13.86 7.05 -7.04
N GLY A 51 13.68 5.78 -6.65
CA GLY A 51 12.72 5.38 -5.62
C GLY A 51 13.18 5.74 -4.20
N LEU A 52 12.24 5.72 -3.25
CA LEU A 52 12.56 5.92 -1.84
C LEU A 52 13.40 4.75 -1.30
N PRO A 53 14.19 4.95 -0.23
CA PRO A 53 14.81 3.83 0.45
C PRO A 53 13.74 2.88 1.02
N TRP A 54 13.97 1.58 0.89
CA TRP A 54 13.13 0.56 1.51
C TRP A 54 12.93 0.84 3.01
N PRO A 55 11.68 0.82 3.51
CA PRO A 55 11.38 1.12 4.91
C PRO A 55 12.01 0.11 5.88
N SER A 56 12.12 0.47 7.16
CA SER A 56 12.56 -0.49 8.19
C SER A 56 11.44 -1.41 8.64
N HIS A 57 10.19 -0.92 8.60
CA HIS A 57 9.00 -1.61 9.04
C HIS A 57 7.91 -1.50 7.98
N LEU A 58 7.30 -2.63 7.63
CA LEU A 58 6.13 -2.73 6.79
C LEU A 58 4.96 -3.24 7.63
N VAL A 59 3.85 -2.51 7.62
CA VAL A 59 2.62 -2.86 8.34
C VAL A 59 1.54 -3.08 7.30
N TYR A 60 0.91 -4.26 7.32
CA TYR A 60 -0.07 -4.64 6.31
C TYR A 60 -1.06 -5.67 6.85
N PHE A 61 -2.20 -5.84 6.17
CA PHE A 61 -3.18 -6.85 6.56
C PHE A 61 -2.75 -8.26 6.14
N SER A 62 -3.18 -9.26 6.89
CA SER A 62 -2.87 -10.67 6.64
C SER A 62 -3.33 -11.16 5.27
N SER A 63 -4.37 -10.54 4.69
CA SER A 63 -4.85 -10.80 3.32
C SER A 63 -3.74 -10.57 2.30
N LEU A 64 -3.04 -9.43 2.42
CA LEU A 64 -1.98 -9.01 1.49
C LEU A 64 -0.71 -9.86 1.60
N HIS A 65 -0.49 -10.55 2.72
CA HIS A 65 0.73 -11.31 2.94
C HIS A 65 1.02 -12.30 1.82
N ARG A 66 -0.02 -12.95 1.27
CA ARG A 66 0.13 -13.93 0.19
C ARG A 66 0.75 -13.30 -1.06
N ASP A 67 0.33 -12.09 -1.41
CA ASP A 67 0.71 -11.42 -2.64
C ASP A 67 2.12 -10.83 -2.59
N ILE A 68 2.60 -10.43 -1.41
CA ILE A 68 3.91 -9.77 -1.25
C ILE A 68 4.95 -10.64 -0.52
N SER A 69 4.60 -11.85 -0.06
CA SER A 69 5.50 -12.71 0.73
C SER A 69 6.82 -13.00 0.04
N ALA A 70 6.79 -13.30 -1.27
CA ALA A 70 7.99 -13.58 -2.06
C ALA A 70 8.93 -12.36 -2.10
N LEU A 71 8.37 -11.18 -2.35
CA LEU A 71 9.11 -9.91 -2.31
C LEU A 71 9.70 -9.63 -0.93
N LEU A 72 8.93 -9.81 0.14
CA LEU A 72 9.40 -9.57 1.52
C LEU A 72 10.62 -10.44 1.84
N VAL A 73 10.59 -11.72 1.49
CA VAL A 73 11.71 -12.65 1.70
C VAL A 73 12.92 -12.24 0.85
N GLN A 74 12.72 -11.90 -0.42
CA GLN A 74 13.79 -11.43 -1.31
C GLN A 74 14.45 -10.15 -0.79
N SER A 75 13.66 -9.24 -0.22
CA SER A 75 14.13 -7.97 0.34
C SER A 75 14.67 -8.09 1.77
N GLY A 76 14.69 -9.30 2.35
CA GLY A 76 15.27 -9.58 3.67
C GLY A 76 14.36 -9.28 4.86
N TYR A 77 13.08 -9.00 4.64
CA TYR A 77 12.12 -8.76 5.72
C TYR A 77 11.73 -10.06 6.42
N LYS A 78 11.53 -9.96 7.74
CA LYS A 78 11.01 -11.04 8.59
C LYS A 78 9.78 -10.55 9.33
N MET A 79 8.79 -11.43 9.52
CA MET A 79 7.64 -11.10 10.35
C MET A 79 8.10 -10.93 11.80
N CYS A 80 7.87 -9.74 12.36
CA CYS A 80 8.29 -9.36 13.71
C CYS A 80 7.10 -9.09 14.63
N GLY A 81 5.88 -8.97 14.09
CA GLY A 81 4.67 -8.80 14.88
C GLY A 81 3.41 -9.24 14.14
N SER A 82 2.40 -9.65 14.91
CA SER A 82 1.06 -9.97 14.41
C SER A 82 0.05 -9.54 15.46
N PHE A 83 -0.96 -8.77 15.03
CA PHE A 83 -1.97 -8.18 15.88
C PHE A 83 -3.35 -8.53 15.35
N PHE A 84 -4.26 -8.95 16.22
CA PHE A 84 -5.64 -9.21 15.83
C PHE A 84 -6.32 -7.91 15.35
N HIS A 85 -7.03 -7.99 14.22
CA HIS A 85 -7.80 -6.87 13.65
C HIS A 85 -9.31 -7.09 13.85
N THR A 86 -9.84 -8.19 13.33
CA THR A 86 -11.27 -8.52 13.38
C THR A 86 -11.50 -10.00 13.08
N HIS A 87 -12.63 -10.54 13.55
CA HIS A 87 -13.08 -11.88 13.20
C HIS A 87 -13.76 -11.92 11.82
N PHE A 88 -14.28 -10.79 11.34
CA PHE A 88 -15.05 -10.69 10.10
C PHE A 88 -14.44 -9.62 9.19
N PRO A 89 -13.31 -9.94 8.51
CA PRO A 89 -12.70 -9.00 7.57
C PRO A 89 -13.52 -8.91 6.28
N GLU A 90 -13.70 -7.70 5.76
CA GLU A 90 -14.40 -7.45 4.50
C GLU A 90 -13.54 -6.67 3.50
N GLY A 91 -13.61 -7.02 2.22
CA GLY A 91 -12.87 -6.35 1.17
C GLY A 91 -11.35 -6.57 1.25
N ARG A 92 -10.58 -5.48 1.35
CA ARG A 92 -9.10 -5.49 1.26
C ARG A 92 -8.41 -5.80 2.60
N VAL A 93 -9.13 -5.76 3.71
CA VAL A 93 -8.57 -6.00 5.05
C VAL A 93 -8.50 -7.50 5.37
N GLY A 94 -7.71 -7.86 6.37
CA GLY A 94 -7.52 -9.23 6.83
C GLY A 94 -7.81 -9.36 8.32
N ALA A 95 -7.96 -10.58 8.81
CA ALA A 95 -8.29 -10.83 10.22
C ALA A 95 -7.21 -10.35 11.20
N SER A 96 -5.98 -10.14 10.72
CA SER A 96 -4.86 -9.63 11.53
C SER A 96 -4.04 -8.61 10.75
N VAL A 97 -3.39 -7.71 11.48
CA VAL A 97 -2.35 -6.81 10.99
C VAL A 97 -0.99 -7.46 11.26
N LEU A 98 -0.18 -7.58 10.22
CA LEU A 98 1.17 -8.13 10.28
C LEU A 98 2.18 -6.99 10.19
N VAL A 99 3.30 -7.17 10.91
CA VAL A 99 4.44 -6.27 10.85
C VAL A 99 5.65 -7.07 10.40
N SER A 100 6.31 -6.58 9.36
CA SER A 100 7.57 -7.13 8.84
C SER A 100 8.69 -6.12 9.02
N CYS A 101 9.80 -6.58 9.59
CA CYS A 101 10.96 -5.77 9.92
C CYS A 101 12.18 -6.23 9.10
N ARG A 102 13.08 -5.30 8.79
CA ARG A 102 14.37 -5.56 8.13
C ARG A 102 15.51 -4.94 8.91
#